data_AF-A0AB38Z804-F1
#
_entry.id   AF-A0AB38Z804-F1
#
_cell.length_a   1.000
_cell.length_b   1.000
_cell.length_c   1.000
_cell.angle_alpha   90.00
_cell.angle_beta   90.00
_cell.angle_gamma   90.00
#
_symmetry.space_group_name_H-M   'P 1'
#
loop_
_entity.id
_entity.type
_entity.pdbx_description
1 polymer ?
#
loop_
_entity_poly.entity_id
_entity_poly.type
_entity_poly.pdbx_seq_one_letter_code
_entity_poly.pdbx_strand_id
1 'polypeptide(L)'
;MDSILIVNIGLVIANLFLVYLTFRQVRYLQRPIIVTKMIPYLTSIDTKPSVLVTGSPYLAVSNISSNRATNLKINCQIKLNTKMVAHFNQDLTYLNPSEATEIAVPLDIVVKNNPDLFEQIEEDKETKIIPKKTLRFFLEAIITHGFPRIKLCDSYKMEWGSLESYPQFKDHPKINCWNFRDGLYIYKLRKTNENTEN
;
A
#
# COMPACT_ATOMS: atom_id res chain seq x y z
N MET A 1 33.80 43.63 29.06
CA MET A 1 34.03 42.17 29.01
C MET A 1 32.74 41.42 28.65
N ASP A 2 31.60 41.85 29.17
CA ASP A 2 30.31 41.15 29.00
C ASP A 2 29.79 41.14 27.56
N SER A 3 30.01 42.20 26.78
CA SER A 3 29.56 42.26 25.38
C SER A 3 30.28 41.24 24.48
N ILE A 4 31.57 40.97 24.73
CA ILE A 4 32.36 39.97 23.98
C ILE A 4 31.89 38.56 24.34
N LEU A 5 31.57 38.32 25.62
CA LEU A 5 31.02 37.06 26.09
C LEU A 5 29.67 36.76 25.43
N ILE A 6 28.77 37.74 25.40
CA ILE A 6 27.44 37.61 24.80
C ILE A 6 27.53 37.32 23.28
N VAL A 7 28.42 38.02 22.56
CA VAL A 7 28.64 37.78 21.13
C VAL A 7 29.19 36.37 20.87
N ASN A 8 30.13 35.90 21.69
CA ASN A 8 30.67 34.54 21.58
C ASN A 8 29.62 33.47 21.86
N ILE A 9 28.77 33.66 22.88
CA ILE A 9 27.65 32.75 23.18
C ILE A 9 26.66 32.73 22.01
N GLY A 10 26.32 33.90 21.45
CA GLY A 10 25.46 34.01 20.27
C GLY A 10 26.03 33.27 19.06
N LEU A 11 27.33 33.39 18.81
CA LEU A 11 28.03 32.65 17.74
C LEU A 11 28.02 31.14 17.97
N VAL A 12 28.18 30.67 19.21
CA VAL A 12 28.09 29.24 19.52
C VAL A 12 26.69 28.70 19.26
N ILE A 13 25.65 29.41 19.71
CA ILE A 13 24.25 29.00 19.47
C ILE A 13 23.93 28.98 17.98
N ALA A 14 24.34 30.00 17.22
CA ALA A 14 24.13 30.06 15.78
C ALA A 14 24.82 28.92 15.04
N ASN A 15 26.06 28.57 15.43
CA ASN A 15 26.78 27.43 14.86
C ASN A 15 26.10 26.09 15.18
N LEU A 16 25.67 25.88 16.43
CA LEU A 16 24.92 24.68 16.81
C LEU A 16 23.61 24.56 16.03
N PHE A 17 22.92 25.68 15.80
CA PHE A 17 21.70 25.71 15.00
C PHE A 17 21.96 25.35 13.53
N LEU A 18 23.04 25.89 12.93
CA LEU A 18 23.43 25.54 11.56
C LEU A 18 23.79 24.06 11.42
N VAL A 19 24.57 23.51 12.37
CA VAL A 19 24.88 22.07 12.42
C VAL A 19 23.60 21.25 12.54
N TYR A 20 22.66 21.67 13.38
CA TYR A 20 21.36 21.01 13.50
C TYR A 20 20.58 21.02 12.17
N LEU A 21 20.56 22.14 11.44
CA LEU A 21 19.90 22.25 10.14
C LEU A 21 20.54 21.36 9.07
N THR A 22 21.87 21.29 9.00
CA THR A 22 22.57 20.43 8.03
C THR A 22 22.30 18.95 8.31
N PHE A 23 22.34 18.52 9.59
CA PHE A 23 21.94 17.16 9.97
C PHE A 23 20.48 16.86 9.58
N ARG A 24 19.58 17.83 9.76
CA ARG A 24 18.17 17.67 9.37
C ARG A 24 18.00 17.53 7.85
N GLN A 25 18.75 18.29 7.05
CA GLN A 25 18.74 18.21 5.58
C GLN A 25 19.29 16.86 5.08
N VAL A 26 20.45 16.42 5.58
CA VAL A 26 21.03 15.13 5.21
C VAL A 26 20.08 13.99 5.54
N ARG A 27 19.46 14.03 6.73
CA ARG A 27 18.44 13.04 7.14
C ARG A 27 17.20 13.06 6.26
N TYR A 28 16.83 14.21 5.71
CA TYR A 28 15.71 14.31 4.76
C TYR A 28 16.03 13.61 3.43
N LEU A 29 17.26 13.77 2.93
CA LEU A 29 17.74 13.13 1.70
C LEU A 29 17.89 11.61 1.84
N GLN A 30 18.22 11.12 3.03
CA GLN A 30 18.35 9.69 3.33
C GLN A 30 17.01 9.00 3.65
N ARG A 31 15.87 9.63 3.33
CA ARG A 31 14.56 9.03 3.61
C ARG A 31 14.30 7.84 2.70
N PRO A 32 13.79 6.73 3.24
CA PRO A 32 13.34 5.63 2.41
C PRO A 32 12.07 6.01 1.67
N ILE A 33 11.89 5.46 0.47
CA ILE A 33 10.72 5.68 -0.38
C ILE A 33 9.94 4.38 -0.45
N ILE A 34 8.83 4.34 0.28
CA ILE A 34 7.91 3.20 0.29
C ILE A 34 6.85 3.37 -0.78
N VAL A 35 6.58 2.31 -1.53
CA VAL A 35 5.55 2.25 -2.54
C VAL A 35 4.68 1.02 -2.31
N THR A 36 3.38 1.22 -2.46
CA THR A 36 2.34 0.21 -2.27
C THR A 36 1.67 -0.11 -3.60
N LYS A 37 1.40 -1.37 -3.89
CA LYS A 37 0.69 -1.78 -5.11
C LYS A 37 -0.17 -3.00 -4.81
N MET A 38 -1.36 -3.07 -5.42
CA MET A 38 -2.14 -4.29 -5.44
C MET A 38 -1.67 -5.18 -6.59
N ILE A 39 -1.38 -6.45 -6.30
CA ILE A 39 -0.94 -7.45 -7.27
C ILE A 39 -1.84 -8.71 -7.21
N PRO A 40 -2.11 -9.37 -8.36
CA PRO A 40 -2.76 -10.68 -8.38
C PRO A 40 -1.85 -11.78 -7.83
N TYR A 41 -2.46 -12.86 -7.36
CA TYR A 41 -1.77 -14.12 -7.09
C TYR A 41 -0.89 -14.54 -8.29
N LEU A 42 0.38 -14.90 -8.03
CA LEU A 42 1.38 -15.37 -9.00
C LEU A 42 1.91 -14.35 -10.03
N THR A 43 1.81 -13.05 -9.78
CA THR A 43 2.45 -12.04 -10.64
C THR A 43 3.72 -11.51 -9.98
N SER A 44 4.83 -11.47 -10.72
CA SER A 44 6.07 -10.85 -10.25
C SER A 44 5.83 -9.43 -9.76
N ILE A 45 6.50 -9.01 -8.69
CA ILE A 45 6.43 -7.65 -8.13
C ILE A 45 6.82 -6.58 -9.18
N ASP A 46 7.58 -6.97 -10.21
CA ASP A 46 8.00 -6.13 -11.33
C ASP A 46 6.94 -5.97 -12.44
N THR A 47 5.90 -6.81 -12.43
CA THR A 47 4.85 -6.76 -13.45
C THR A 47 3.97 -5.54 -13.23
N LYS A 48 3.82 -4.69 -14.26
CA LYS A 48 2.89 -3.55 -14.23
C LYS A 48 1.46 -4.10 -14.07
N PRO A 49 0.71 -3.76 -13.01
CA PRO A 49 -0.70 -4.14 -12.97
C PRO A 49 -1.43 -3.34 -14.05
N SER A 50 -1.84 -4.02 -15.12
CA SER A 50 -2.66 -3.47 -16.18
C SER A 50 -4.09 -3.35 -15.71
N VAL A 51 -4.39 -2.36 -14.85
CA VAL A 51 -5.75 -1.88 -14.49
C VAL A 51 -6.71 -2.90 -13.87
N LEU A 52 -6.46 -4.20 -13.97
CA LEU A 52 -7.36 -5.29 -13.61
C LEU A 52 -6.51 -6.42 -13.05
N VAL A 53 -6.70 -6.68 -11.77
CA VAL A 53 -6.04 -7.75 -11.03
C VAL A 53 -7.08 -8.79 -10.70
N THR A 54 -7.10 -9.90 -11.43
CA THR A 54 -8.02 -11.03 -11.23
C THR A 54 -7.37 -12.15 -10.42
N GLY A 55 -7.93 -12.47 -9.25
CA GLY A 55 -7.48 -13.52 -8.33
C GLY A 55 -7.48 -13.08 -6.86
N SER A 56 -6.88 -13.88 -5.97
CA SER A 56 -6.66 -13.51 -4.56
C SER A 56 -5.70 -12.33 -4.48
N PRO A 57 -6.13 -11.15 -4.02
CA PRO A 57 -5.34 -9.94 -4.11
C PRO A 57 -4.31 -9.84 -2.96
N TYR A 58 -3.10 -9.41 -3.30
CA TYR A 58 -2.04 -9.12 -2.33
C TYR A 58 -1.68 -7.64 -2.39
N LEU A 59 -1.41 -7.05 -1.23
CA LEU A 59 -0.79 -5.74 -1.12
C LEU A 59 0.73 -5.92 -1.10
N ALA A 60 1.38 -5.56 -2.20
CA ALA A 60 2.82 -5.46 -2.27
C ALA A 60 3.28 -4.13 -1.65
N VAL A 61 4.22 -4.19 -0.72
CA VAL A 61 4.89 -3.03 -0.12
C VAL A 61 6.36 -3.12 -0.43
N SER A 62 6.87 -2.17 -1.21
CA SER A 62 8.26 -2.16 -1.68
C SER A 62 9.01 -0.90 -1.24
N ASN A 63 10.31 -1.05 -1.05
CA ASN A 63 11.23 0.06 -0.84
C ASN A 63 12.02 0.33 -2.12
N ILE A 64 11.66 1.40 -2.84
CA ILE A 64 12.33 1.75 -4.10
C ILE A 64 13.52 2.70 -3.92
N SER A 65 13.88 3.00 -2.68
CA SER A 65 15.00 3.89 -2.39
C SER A 65 16.28 3.11 -2.10
N SER A 66 17.41 3.83 -2.12
CA SER A 66 18.71 3.32 -1.67
C SER A 66 18.87 3.24 -0.15
N ASN A 67 17.87 3.67 0.64
CA ASN A 67 17.94 3.71 2.09
C ASN A 67 17.05 2.63 2.72
N ARG A 68 17.50 1.99 3.80
CA ARG A 68 16.69 1.03 4.56
C ARG A 68 15.52 1.74 5.23
N ALA A 69 14.32 1.19 5.08
CA ALA A 69 13.18 1.59 5.86
C ALA A 69 13.14 0.82 7.18
N THR A 70 12.89 1.51 8.30
CA THR A 70 12.85 0.90 9.64
C THR A 70 11.51 1.18 10.32
N ASN A 71 11.11 0.28 11.22
CA ASN A 71 9.85 0.36 11.98
C ASN A 71 8.64 0.55 11.06
N LEU A 72 8.54 -0.27 10.00
CA LEU A 72 7.39 -0.25 9.12
C LEU A 72 6.19 -0.82 9.87
N LYS A 73 5.11 -0.05 9.96
CA LYS A 73 3.80 -0.54 10.41
C LYS A 73 2.82 -0.35 9.28
N ILE A 74 2.22 -1.44 8.84
CA ILE A 74 1.29 -1.48 7.72
C ILE A 74 -0.07 -1.82 8.31
N ASN A 75 -1.01 -0.86 8.28
CA ASN A 75 -2.36 -1.04 8.78
C ASN A 75 -3.32 -0.95 7.62
N CYS A 76 -4.10 -2.01 7.40
CA CYS A 76 -5.02 -2.10 6.29
C CYS A 76 -6.46 -2.22 6.79
N GLN A 77 -7.39 -1.54 6.14
CA GLN A 77 -8.81 -1.60 6.44
C GLN A 77 -9.60 -1.84 5.16
N ILE A 78 -10.54 -2.79 5.19
CA ILE A 78 -11.49 -3.03 4.11
C ILE A 78 -12.82 -2.41 4.50
N LYS A 79 -13.36 -1.54 3.64
CA LYS A 79 -14.64 -0.86 3.83
C LYS A 79 -15.62 -1.25 2.74
N LEU A 80 -16.85 -1.58 3.13
CA LEU A 80 -18.01 -1.77 2.26
C LEU A 80 -19.02 -0.67 2.58
N ASN A 81 -19.40 0.17 1.60
CA ASN A 81 -20.35 1.27 1.81
C ASN A 81 -20.05 2.11 3.08
N THR A 82 -18.78 2.49 3.28
CA THR A 82 -18.24 3.20 4.46
C THR A 82 -18.12 2.41 5.77
N LYS A 83 -18.75 1.23 5.89
CA LYS A 83 -18.61 0.35 7.05
C LYS A 83 -17.33 -0.47 6.94
N MET A 84 -16.52 -0.49 7.97
CA MET A 84 -15.36 -1.38 8.05
C MET A 84 -15.83 -2.84 8.19
N VAL A 85 -15.36 -3.70 7.29
CA VAL A 85 -15.72 -5.14 7.26
C VAL A 85 -14.55 -6.06 7.60
N ALA A 86 -13.32 -5.58 7.44
CA ALA A 86 -12.12 -6.28 7.89
C ALA A 86 -11.00 -5.29 8.21
N HIS A 87 -10.11 -5.69 9.11
CA HIS A 87 -8.91 -4.95 9.49
C HIS A 87 -7.77 -5.94 9.72
N PHE A 88 -6.58 -5.60 9.25
CA PHE A 88 -5.37 -6.38 9.48
C PHE A 88 -4.16 -5.46 9.55
N ASN A 89 -3.16 -5.88 10.31
CA ASN A 89 -1.93 -5.14 10.53
C ASN A 89 -0.72 -6.05 10.36
N GLN A 90 0.37 -5.49 9.83
CA GLN A 90 1.65 -6.15 9.70
C GLN A 90 2.75 -5.18 10.13
N ASP A 91 3.56 -5.61 11.09
CA ASP A 91 4.74 -4.87 11.53
C ASP A 91 6.01 -5.52 10.94
N LEU A 92 6.92 -4.68 10.46
CA LEU A 92 8.23 -5.06 9.95
C LEU A 92 9.31 -4.23 10.63
N THR A 93 10.30 -4.90 11.21
CA THR A 93 11.46 -4.22 11.83
C THR A 93 12.20 -3.36 10.81
N TYR A 94 12.40 -3.90 9.60
CA TYR A 94 12.99 -3.18 8.48
C TYR A 94 12.56 -3.73 7.11
N LEU A 95 12.82 -2.94 6.06
CA LEU A 95 12.74 -3.33 4.66
C LEU A 95 13.96 -2.74 3.93
N ASN A 96 14.86 -3.57 3.41
CA ASN A 96 16.09 -3.08 2.75
C ASN A 96 15.78 -2.37 1.43
N PRO A 97 16.74 -1.61 0.88
CA PRO A 97 16.66 -1.09 -0.48
C PRO A 97 16.30 -2.18 -1.49
N SER A 98 15.38 -1.88 -2.40
CA SER A 98 14.91 -2.77 -3.46
C SER A 98 14.23 -4.07 -3.00
N GLU A 99 13.91 -4.21 -1.70
CA GLU A 99 13.10 -5.31 -1.21
C GLU A 99 11.60 -4.97 -1.26
N ALA A 100 10.80 -6.03 -1.37
CA ALA A 100 9.35 -5.94 -1.25
C ALA A 100 8.82 -7.09 -0.39
N THR A 101 7.69 -6.83 0.26
CA THR A 101 6.90 -7.85 0.96
C THR A 101 5.50 -7.89 0.36
N GLU A 102 4.82 -9.02 0.52
CA GLU A 102 3.46 -9.24 0.06
C GLU A 102 2.56 -9.55 1.25
N ILE A 103 1.43 -8.85 1.34
CA ILE A 103 0.45 -9.05 2.40
C ILE A 103 -0.84 -9.50 1.76
N ALA A 104 -1.27 -10.72 2.08
CA ALA A 104 -2.53 -11.27 1.60
C ALA A 104 -3.71 -10.44 2.11
N VAL A 105 -4.65 -10.09 1.24
CA VAL A 105 -5.90 -9.46 1.66
C VAL A 105 -6.84 -10.56 2.19
N PRO A 106 -7.30 -10.47 3.46
CA PRO A 106 -8.09 -11.53 4.09
C PRO A 106 -9.56 -11.46 3.66
N LEU A 107 -9.86 -11.98 2.47
CA LEU A 107 -11.21 -12.02 1.91
C LEU A 107 -12.13 -13.01 2.64
N ASP A 108 -11.56 -14.06 3.21
CA ASP A 108 -12.24 -15.02 4.09
C ASP A 108 -12.90 -14.32 5.29
N ILE A 109 -12.23 -13.34 5.88
CA ILE A 109 -12.77 -12.51 6.97
C ILE A 109 -13.97 -11.69 6.48
N VAL A 110 -13.91 -11.17 5.25
CA VAL A 110 -15.01 -10.40 4.65
C VAL A 110 -16.26 -11.27 4.48
N VAL A 111 -16.08 -12.50 3.97
CA VAL A 111 -17.15 -13.50 3.81
C VAL A 111 -17.73 -13.87 5.17
N LYS A 112 -16.89 -14.22 6.14
CA LYS A 112 -17.32 -14.64 7.49
C LYS A 112 -18.11 -13.55 8.22
N ASN A 113 -17.73 -12.29 8.05
CA ASN A 113 -18.38 -11.16 8.72
C ASN A 113 -19.67 -10.69 8.03
N ASN A 114 -19.90 -11.05 6.77
CA ASN A 114 -21.07 -10.62 6.00
C ASN A 114 -21.64 -11.78 5.16
N PRO A 115 -21.97 -12.94 5.76
CA PRO A 115 -22.34 -14.15 5.03
C PRO A 115 -23.62 -13.98 4.21
N ASP A 116 -24.49 -13.05 4.61
CA ASP A 116 -25.74 -12.70 3.92
C ASP A 116 -25.53 -12.16 2.50
N LEU A 117 -24.37 -11.55 2.23
CA LEU A 117 -23.99 -11.00 0.93
C LEU A 117 -23.49 -12.06 -0.06
N PHE A 118 -23.21 -13.27 0.42
CA PHE A 118 -22.62 -14.35 -0.36
C PHE A 118 -23.54 -15.56 -0.46
N GLU A 119 -23.27 -16.37 -1.46
CA GLU A 119 -23.92 -17.66 -1.69
C GLU A 119 -22.86 -18.69 -2.08
N GLN A 120 -23.14 -19.95 -1.74
CA GLN A 120 -22.31 -21.08 -2.10
C GLN A 120 -22.94 -21.75 -3.30
N ILE A 121 -22.20 -21.81 -4.40
CA ILE A 121 -22.66 -22.34 -5.69
C ILE A 121 -21.78 -23.54 -6.04
N GLU A 122 -22.42 -24.62 -6.46
CA GLU A 122 -21.76 -25.85 -6.87
C GLU A 122 -22.04 -26.12 -8.35
N GLU A 123 -20.99 -26.28 -9.15
CA GLU A 123 -21.06 -26.60 -10.57
C GLU A 123 -19.90 -27.54 -10.92
N ASP A 124 -20.17 -28.62 -11.67
CA ASP A 124 -19.16 -29.60 -12.13
C ASP A 124 -18.21 -30.15 -11.04
N LYS A 125 -18.72 -30.31 -9.80
CA LYS A 125 -17.98 -30.76 -8.58
C LYS A 125 -17.04 -29.72 -7.96
N GLU A 126 -17.07 -28.48 -8.43
CA GLU A 126 -16.42 -27.35 -7.75
C GLU A 126 -17.46 -26.56 -6.95
N THR A 127 -17.11 -26.23 -5.70
CA THR A 127 -17.95 -25.37 -4.87
C THR A 127 -17.24 -24.04 -4.64
N LYS A 128 -17.89 -22.94 -5.00
CA LYS A 128 -17.33 -21.58 -4.87
C LYS A 128 -18.27 -20.69 -4.06
N ILE A 129 -17.67 -19.79 -3.28
CA ILE A 129 -18.40 -18.72 -2.59
C ILE A 129 -18.38 -17.49 -3.49
N ILE A 130 -19.56 -17.07 -3.93
CA ILE A 130 -19.73 -15.95 -4.86
C ILE A 130 -20.67 -14.93 -4.20
N PRO A 131 -20.41 -13.62 -4.34
CA PRO A 131 -21.35 -12.63 -3.85
C PRO A 131 -22.64 -12.64 -4.69
N LYS A 132 -23.79 -12.55 -4.02
CA LYS A 132 -25.11 -12.54 -4.66
C LYS A 132 -25.27 -11.39 -5.66
N LYS A 133 -24.62 -10.26 -5.38
CA LYS A 133 -24.52 -9.08 -6.24
C LYS A 133 -23.09 -8.57 -6.25
N THR A 134 -22.67 -7.97 -7.34
CA THR A 134 -21.29 -7.45 -7.46
C THR A 134 -21.00 -6.45 -6.35
N LEU A 135 -20.01 -6.77 -5.51
CA LEU A 135 -19.65 -5.98 -4.33
C LEU A 135 -18.49 -5.05 -4.67
N ARG A 136 -18.51 -3.84 -4.10
CA ARG A 136 -17.44 -2.85 -4.25
C ARG A 136 -16.89 -2.49 -2.88
N PHE A 137 -15.61 -2.74 -2.70
CA PHE A 137 -14.89 -2.49 -1.46
C PHE A 137 -13.80 -1.42 -1.65
N PHE A 138 -13.42 -0.78 -0.56
CA PHE A 138 -12.24 0.07 -0.50
C PHE A 138 -11.23 -0.53 0.47
N LEU A 139 -10.03 -0.82 0.00
CA LEU A 139 -8.89 -1.14 0.83
C LEU A 139 -8.11 0.15 1.10
N GLU A 140 -8.06 0.58 2.36
CA GLU A 140 -7.22 1.69 2.81
C GLU A 140 -5.97 1.12 3.48
N ALA A 141 -4.80 1.44 2.93
CA ALA A 141 -3.50 1.04 3.47
C ALA A 141 -2.81 2.27 4.08
N ILE A 142 -2.53 2.19 5.38
CA ILE A 142 -1.83 3.22 6.14
C ILE A 142 -0.47 2.64 6.54
N ILE A 143 0.59 3.18 5.94
CA ILE A 143 1.97 2.79 6.25
C ILE A 143 2.63 3.88 7.08
N THR A 144 3.21 3.50 8.20
CA THR A 144 4.09 4.39 8.97
C THR A 144 5.50 3.84 9.04
N HIS A 145 6.51 4.69 8.89
CA HIS A 145 7.91 4.26 8.99
C HIS A 145 8.85 5.37 9.49
N GLY A 146 10.02 4.97 10.01
CA GLY A 146 11.15 5.85 10.33
C GLY A 146 10.94 6.81 11.52
N PHE A 147 11.94 7.69 11.71
CA PHE A 147 11.88 8.83 12.63
C PHE A 147 12.41 10.09 11.93
N PRO A 148 11.67 11.24 11.94
CA PRO A 148 10.30 11.38 12.45
C PRO A 148 9.33 10.44 11.70
N ARG A 149 8.28 9.96 12.37
CA ARG A 149 7.35 8.99 11.78
C ARG A 149 6.69 9.61 10.54
N ILE A 150 6.98 9.03 9.39
CA ILE A 150 6.34 9.39 8.12
C ILE A 150 5.10 8.50 7.97
N LYS A 151 3.99 9.09 7.54
CA LYS A 151 2.74 8.39 7.27
C LYS A 151 2.41 8.49 5.79
N LEU A 152 2.18 7.35 5.16
CA LEU A 152 1.66 7.20 3.82
C LEU A 152 0.25 6.60 3.92
N CYS A 153 -0.68 7.16 3.16
CA CYS A 153 -2.03 6.62 3.03
C CYS A 153 -2.31 6.37 1.55
N ASP A 154 -2.63 5.14 1.20
CA ASP A 154 -3.10 4.79 -0.13
C ASP A 154 -4.45 4.09 -0.04
N SER A 155 -5.24 4.22 -1.10
CA SER A 155 -6.54 3.59 -1.20
C SER A 155 -6.67 2.85 -2.51
N TYR A 156 -7.36 1.72 -2.45
CA TYR A 156 -7.61 0.86 -3.59
C TYR A 156 -9.09 0.52 -3.63
N LYS A 157 -9.70 0.71 -4.79
CA LYS A 157 -11.05 0.20 -5.04
C LYS A 157 -10.92 -1.25 -5.48
N MET A 158 -11.68 -2.13 -4.84
CA MET A 158 -11.79 -3.54 -5.22
C MET A 158 -13.23 -3.82 -5.62
N GLU A 159 -13.43 -4.65 -6.63
CA GLU A 159 -14.73 -5.15 -7.04
C GLU A 159 -14.70 -6.67 -7.03
N TRP A 160 -15.67 -7.28 -6.37
CA TRP A 160 -15.86 -8.73 -6.36
C TRP A 160 -17.11 -9.03 -7.17
N GLY A 161 -16.90 -9.62 -8.34
CA GLY A 161 -17.92 -9.95 -9.31
C GLY A 161 -18.89 -11.00 -8.80
N SER A 162 -20.16 -10.80 -9.12
CA SER A 162 -21.24 -11.81 -8.99
C SER A 162 -21.49 -12.52 -10.32
N LEU A 163 -22.30 -13.59 -10.31
CA LEU A 163 -22.76 -14.22 -11.54
C LEU A 163 -23.65 -13.31 -12.41
N GLU A 164 -24.33 -12.32 -11.81
CA GLU A 164 -25.12 -11.34 -12.57
C GLU A 164 -24.24 -10.51 -13.51
N SER A 165 -23.04 -10.12 -13.06
CA SER A 165 -22.09 -9.30 -13.84
C SER A 165 -21.07 -10.13 -14.61
N TYR A 166 -20.72 -11.31 -14.09
CA TYR A 166 -19.75 -12.23 -14.68
C TYR A 166 -20.36 -13.64 -14.75
N PRO A 167 -21.11 -13.97 -15.81
CA PRO A 167 -21.93 -15.19 -15.85
C PRO A 167 -21.15 -16.51 -15.85
N GLN A 168 -19.85 -16.49 -16.20
CA GLN A 168 -19.05 -17.71 -16.30
C GLN A 168 -18.53 -18.14 -14.93
N PHE A 169 -19.07 -19.23 -14.37
CA PHE A 169 -18.68 -19.78 -13.06
C PHE A 169 -17.18 -20.07 -12.92
N LYS A 170 -16.55 -20.56 -14.00
CA LYS A 170 -15.10 -20.83 -14.05
C LYS A 170 -14.24 -19.59 -13.73
N ASP A 171 -14.74 -18.39 -14.03
CA ASP A 171 -13.99 -17.14 -13.85
C ASP A 171 -14.03 -16.63 -12.39
N HIS A 172 -14.84 -17.28 -11.54
CA HIS A 172 -14.96 -16.91 -10.13
C HIS A 172 -13.91 -17.61 -9.25
N PRO A 173 -13.40 -16.91 -8.21
CA PRO A 173 -13.74 -15.55 -7.79
C PRO A 173 -13.15 -14.47 -8.72
N LYS A 174 -14.03 -13.63 -9.29
CA LYS A 174 -13.62 -12.51 -10.16
C LYS A 174 -13.42 -11.28 -9.31
N ILE A 175 -12.18 -11.01 -8.93
CA ILE A 175 -11.83 -9.79 -8.21
C ILE A 175 -11.15 -8.84 -9.18
N ASN A 176 -11.41 -7.54 -9.07
CA ASN A 176 -10.73 -6.51 -9.84
C ASN A 176 -10.28 -5.43 -8.87
N CYS A 177 -9.05 -4.93 -9.00
CA CYS A 177 -8.48 -3.94 -8.09
C CYS A 177 -7.89 -2.75 -8.86
N TRP A 178 -8.17 -1.53 -8.38
CA TRP A 178 -7.67 -0.28 -8.94
C TRP A 178 -7.08 0.62 -7.86
N ASN A 179 -6.00 1.35 -8.18
CA ASN A 179 -5.55 2.45 -7.32
C ASN A 179 -6.60 3.57 -7.37
N PHE A 180 -6.97 4.07 -6.20
CA PHE A 180 -7.98 5.10 -6.06
C PHE A 180 -7.47 6.21 -5.15
N ARG A 181 -7.56 7.46 -5.60
CA ARG A 181 -7.16 8.62 -4.80
C ARG A 181 -8.07 9.79 -5.14
N ASP A 182 -8.61 10.44 -4.12
CA ASP A 182 -9.43 11.66 -4.26
C ASP A 182 -10.56 11.54 -5.30
N GLY A 183 -11.25 10.39 -5.34
CA GLY A 183 -12.34 10.15 -6.30
C GLY A 183 -11.90 9.67 -7.69
N LEU A 184 -10.60 9.61 -7.95
CA LEU A 184 -10.02 9.33 -9.27
C LEU A 184 -9.27 8.00 -9.30
N TYR A 185 -9.35 7.34 -10.45
CA TYR A 185 -8.53 6.17 -10.76
C TYR A 185 -7.11 6.61 -11.13
N ILE A 186 -6.12 6.09 -10.42
CA ILE A 186 -4.72 6.51 -10.59
C ILE A 186 -3.91 5.44 -11.33
N TYR A 187 -3.36 5.83 -12.48
CA TYR A 187 -2.46 4.98 -13.26
C TYR A 187 -1.01 5.32 -12.90
N LYS A 188 -0.22 4.32 -12.53
CA LYS A 188 1.23 4.50 -12.33
C LYS A 188 1.91 4.46 -13.70
N LEU A 189 2.32 5.62 -14.21
CA LEU A 189 3.14 5.71 -15.42
C LEU A 189 4.53 5.11 -15.15
N ARG A 190 5.10 4.39 -16.12
CA ARG A 190 6.49 3.94 -16.04
C ARG A 190 7.37 5.20 -16.14
N LYS A 191 8.32 5.39 -15.22
CA LYS A 191 9.54 6.10 -15.60
C LYS A 191 10.26 5.17 -16.56
N THR A 192 10.15 5.43 -17.86
CA THR A 192 11.15 4.93 -18.80
C THR A 192 12.44 5.60 -18.36
N ASN A 193 13.38 4.84 -17.82
CA ASN A 193 14.75 5.32 -17.80
C ASN A 193 15.19 5.27 -19.28
N GLU A 194 14.90 6.33 -20.01
CA GLU A 194 15.70 6.70 -21.18
C GLU A 194 17.09 7.02 -20.63
N ASN A 195 17.92 5.99 -20.57
CA ASN A 195 19.35 6.12 -20.81
C ASN A 195 19.66 5.10 -21.92
N THR A 196 19.10 5.36 -23.10
CA THR A 196 19.88 5.21 -24.32
C THR A 196 20.94 6.30 -24.23
N GLU A 197 22.21 5.93 -24.05
CA GLU A 197 23.35 6.60 -24.70
C GLU A 197 24.65 5.82 -24.38
N ASN A 198 25.17 5.24 -25.48
CA ASN A 198 26.53 4.77 -25.79
C ASN A 198 27.07 3.49 -25.14
#